data_AF-A0A8I6SS66-F1
#
_entry.id   AF-A0A8I6SS66-F1
#
_cell.length_a   1.000
_cell.length_b   1.000
_cell.length_c   1.000
_cell.angle_alpha   90.00
_cell.angle_beta   90.00
_cell.angle_gamma   90.00
#
_symmetry.space_group_name_H-M   'P 1'
#
loop_
_entity.id
_entity.type
_entity.pdbx_description
1 polymer ?
#
loop_
_entity_poly.entity_id
_entity_poly.type
_entity_poly.pdbx_seq_one_letter_code
_entity_poly.pdbx_strand_id
1 'polypeptide(L)'
;MLSVVVFILIGTCQGLPCKFNPMCSCKMGPTSQYENKTTITDISCAGVPFSRLPDFPGTSTSNIDVVGSGLEVVEPDSLGSTQLLSVRFISNSISVFSDKALQ
;
A
#
# COMPACT_ATOMS: atom_id res chain seq x y z
N MET A 1 -34.02 -25.53 4.65
CA MET A 1 -32.74 -24.85 4.97
C MET A 1 -32.20 -24.28 3.68
N LEU A 2 -31.99 -22.96 3.61
CA LEU A 2 -31.49 -22.27 2.43
C LEU A 2 -29.95 -22.16 2.58
N SER A 3 -29.19 -22.89 1.77
CA SER A 3 -27.73 -22.77 1.75
C SER A 3 -27.32 -21.64 0.81
N VAL A 4 -26.64 -20.64 1.36
CA VAL A 4 -25.99 -19.58 0.58
C VAL A 4 -24.60 -20.07 0.19
N VAL A 5 -24.36 -20.22 -1.11
CA VAL A 5 -23.04 -20.59 -1.65
C VAL A 5 -22.36 -19.31 -2.14
N VAL A 6 -21.28 -18.92 -1.49
CA VAL A 6 -20.45 -17.77 -1.88
C VAL A 6 -19.36 -18.26 -2.84
N PHE A 7 -19.43 -17.82 -4.09
CA PHE A 7 -18.35 -18.04 -5.05
C PHE A 7 -17.34 -16.91 -4.95
N ILE A 8 -16.18 -17.19 -4.34
CA ILE A 8 -15.05 -16.26 -4.35
C ILE A 8 -14.32 -16.45 -5.67
N LEU A 9 -14.53 -15.53 -6.62
CA LEU A 9 -13.67 -15.42 -7.79
C LEU A 9 -12.32 -14.90 -7.33
N ILE A 10 -11.37 -15.80 -7.11
CA ILE A 10 -9.98 -15.45 -6.78
C ILE A 10 -9.32 -14.95 -8.05
N GLY A 11 -9.55 -13.68 -8.40
CA GLY A 11 -8.78 -13.01 -9.43
C GLY A 11 -7.33 -12.93 -8.96
N THR A 12 -6.40 -13.58 -9.64
CA THR A 12 -4.96 -13.44 -9.37
C THR A 12 -4.53 -12.05 -9.82
N CYS A 13 -4.71 -11.05 -8.97
CA CYS A 13 -4.01 -9.79 -9.10
C CYS A 13 -2.55 -10.06 -8.70
N GLN A 14 -1.68 -10.30 -9.67
CA GLN A 14 -0.26 -10.56 -9.44
C GLN A 14 0.43 -9.28 -8.95
N GLY A 15 0.22 -8.93 -7.68
CA GLY A 15 1.15 -8.08 -6.96
C GLY A 15 2.47 -8.83 -6.86
N LEU A 16 3.56 -8.21 -7.29
CA LEU A 16 4.91 -8.73 -7.10
C LEU A 16 5.39 -8.29 -5.71
N PRO A 17 6.22 -9.08 -5.02
CA PRO A 17 6.86 -8.63 -3.79
C PRO A 17 7.57 -7.28 -4.01
N CYS A 18 7.31 -6.32 -3.13
CA CYS A 18 7.97 -5.01 -3.22
C CYS A 18 9.46 -5.14 -2.91
N LYS A 19 10.32 -4.45 -3.67
CA LYS A 19 11.78 -4.48 -3.45
C LYS A 19 12.19 -3.93 -2.07
N PHE A 20 11.49 -2.90 -1.58
CA PHE A 20 11.77 -2.29 -0.27
C PHE A 20 11.27 -3.14 0.91
N ASN A 21 10.26 -3.98 0.69
CA ASN A 21 9.72 -4.88 1.70
C ASN A 21 9.00 -6.06 1.02
N PRO A 22 9.59 -7.28 1.01
CA PRO A 22 9.01 -8.42 0.32
C PRO A 22 7.73 -8.96 0.96
N MET A 23 7.37 -8.52 2.17
CA MET A 23 6.07 -8.83 2.78
C MET A 23 4.94 -7.96 2.23
N CYS A 24 5.26 -6.88 1.51
CA CYS A 24 4.29 -6.08 0.79
C CYS A 24 4.18 -6.54 -0.68
N SER A 25 3.01 -6.32 -1.27
CA SER A 25 2.73 -6.55 -2.68
C SER A 25 2.66 -5.22 -3.44
N CYS A 26 3.41 -5.13 -4.53
CA CYS A 26 3.48 -3.98 -5.42
C CYS A 26 2.85 -4.35 -6.75
N LYS A 27 1.94 -3.51 -7.24
CA LYS A 27 1.42 -3.57 -8.60
C LYS A 27 2.20 -2.60 -9.47
N MET A 28 2.72 -3.12 -10.58
CA MET A 28 3.41 -2.30 -11.57
C MET A 28 2.38 -1.68 -12.51
N GLY A 29 2.56 -0.39 -12.79
CA GLY A 29 1.84 0.31 -13.84
C GLY A 29 2.32 -0.12 -15.23
N PRO A 30 1.61 0.33 -16.29
CA PRO A 30 2.07 0.12 -17.64
C PRO A 30 3.46 0.74 -17.81
N THR A 31 4.44 -0.08 -18.21
CA THR A 31 5.76 0.42 -18.60
C THR A 31 5.59 1.37 -19.78
N SER A 32 5.94 2.65 -19.58
CA SER A 32 6.07 3.57 -20.70
C SER A 32 7.24 3.09 -21.56
N GLN A 33 6.96 2.75 -22.81
CA GLN A 33 7.97 2.24 -23.76
C GLN A 33 9.11 3.26 -24.03
N TYR A 34 8.91 4.52 -23.61
CA TYR A 34 9.83 5.63 -23.80
C TYR A 34 10.82 5.88 -22.65
N GLU A 35 10.51 5.47 -21.40
CA GLU A 35 11.37 5.83 -20.25
C GLU A 35 12.06 4.66 -19.55
N ASN A 36 11.85 3.39 -19.96
CA ASN A 36 12.41 2.21 -19.27
C ASN A 36 12.17 2.24 -17.73
N LYS A 37 11.15 2.98 -17.29
CA LYS A 37 10.84 3.19 -15.87
C LYS A 37 9.59 2.39 -15.55
N THR A 38 9.77 1.31 -14.80
CA THR A 38 8.64 0.59 -14.21
C THR A 38 8.15 1.43 -13.03
N THR A 39 6.93 1.94 -13.12
CA THR A 39 6.30 2.70 -12.05
C THR A 39 5.48 1.76 -11.17
N ILE A 40 5.58 1.91 -9.85
CA ILE A 40 4.70 1.22 -8.91
C ILE A 40 3.43 2.08 -8.81
N THR A 41 2.27 1.50 -9.06
CA THR A 41 0.98 2.21 -8.97
C THR A 41 0.29 1.97 -7.64
N ASP A 42 0.34 0.72 -7.16
CA ASP A 42 -0.36 0.29 -5.96
C ASP A 42 0.57 -0.49 -5.05
N ILE A 43 0.53 -0.18 -3.75
CA ILE A 43 1.27 -0.87 -2.70
C ILE A 43 0.26 -1.41 -1.70
N SER A 44 0.33 -2.70 -1.39
CA SER A 44 -0.51 -3.34 -0.38
C SER A 44 0.34 -4.13 0.60
N CYS A 45 0.29 -3.74 1.86
CA CYS A 45 0.96 -4.41 2.98
C CYS A 45 -0.11 -4.95 3.94
N ALA A 46 -0.40 -6.24 3.86
CA ALA A 46 -1.39 -6.90 4.69
C ALA A 46 -0.72 -7.83 5.72
N GLY A 47 -1.01 -7.64 7.00
CA GLY A 47 -0.41 -8.41 8.11
C GLY A 47 1.08 -8.15 8.31
N VAL A 48 1.62 -7.08 7.71
CA VAL A 48 3.03 -6.71 7.81
C VAL A 48 3.22 -5.91 9.10
N PRO A 49 4.03 -6.36 10.07
CA PRO A 49 4.19 -5.62 11.33
C PRO A 49 4.99 -4.34 11.09
N PHE A 50 4.35 -3.18 11.24
CA PHE A 50 5.00 -1.88 11.11
C PHE A 50 5.03 -1.16 12.45
N SER A 51 6.23 -0.87 12.95
CA SER A 51 6.43 0.14 14.00
C SER A 51 6.38 1.56 13.43
N ARG A 52 6.79 1.72 12.16
CA ARG A 52 6.77 2.95 11.36
C ARG A 52 6.55 2.60 9.89
N LEU A 53 6.02 3.54 9.11
CA LEU A 53 5.88 3.37 7.67
C LEU A 53 7.25 3.44 6.99
N PRO A 54 7.53 2.60 5.98
CA PRO A 54 8.73 2.71 5.18
C PRO A 54 8.65 3.92 4.25
N ASP A 55 9.79 4.39 3.78
CA ASP A 55 9.83 5.35 2.68
C ASP A 55 9.35 4.67 1.39
N PHE A 56 8.12 5.00 0.99
CA PHE A 56 7.53 4.42 -0.21
C PHE A 56 8.24 4.94 -1.47
N PRO A 57 8.54 4.07 -2.44
CA PRO A 57 9.30 4.47 -3.62
C PRO A 57 8.49 5.38 -4.55
N GLY A 58 9.04 6.58 -4.78
CA GLY A 58 8.88 7.37 -6.01
C GLY A 58 7.51 8.02 -6.27
N THR A 59 7.57 9.19 -6.90
CA THR A 59 6.49 10.14 -7.22
C THR A 59 5.25 9.61 -7.96
N SER A 60 5.19 8.33 -8.31
CA SER A 60 4.17 7.72 -9.17
C SER A 60 3.22 6.76 -8.43
N THR A 61 3.49 6.46 -7.15
CA THR A 61 2.60 5.61 -6.36
C THR A 61 1.28 6.33 -6.14
N SER A 62 0.18 5.69 -6.55
CA SER A 62 -1.17 6.26 -6.50
C SER A 62 -1.95 5.76 -5.29
N ASN A 63 -1.80 4.49 -4.92
CA ASN A 63 -2.56 3.89 -3.83
C ASN A 63 -1.67 3.13 -2.84
N ILE A 64 -1.90 3.33 -1.55
CA ILE A 64 -1.24 2.60 -0.47
C ILE A 64 -2.28 1.99 0.46
N ASP A 65 -2.20 0.68 0.65
CA ASP A 65 -2.99 -0.09 1.60
C ASP A 65 -2.10 -0.67 2.69
N VAL A 66 -2.42 -0.35 3.94
CA VAL A 66 -1.78 -0.93 5.13
C VAL A 66 -2.88 -1.56 5.98
N VAL A 67 -2.91 -2.89 6.02
CA VAL A 67 -4.03 -3.66 6.58
C VAL A 67 -3.54 -4.57 7.70
N GLY A 68 -4.08 -4.43 8.91
CA GLY A 68 -3.77 -5.35 10.01
C GLY A 68 -2.31 -5.33 10.45
N SER A 69 -1.63 -4.18 10.33
CA SER A 69 -0.19 -4.04 10.56
C SER A 69 0.20 -3.66 11.99
N GLY A 70 -0.80 -3.37 12.85
CA GLY A 70 -0.57 -2.90 14.20
C GLY A 70 0.06 -1.50 14.27
N LEU A 71 -0.01 -0.72 13.18
CA LEU A 71 0.56 0.62 13.12
C LEU A 71 -0.14 1.53 14.13
N GLU A 72 0.63 2.22 14.98
CA GLU A 72 0.11 3.08 16.03
C GLU A 72 0.25 4.58 15.74
N VAL A 73 1.29 4.98 15.02
CA VAL A 73 1.61 6.38 14.73
C VAL A 73 1.90 6.52 13.24
N VAL A 74 1.28 7.52 12.61
CA VAL A 74 1.64 7.98 11.27
C VAL A 74 2.48 9.25 11.41
N GLU A 75 3.77 9.13 11.14
CA GLU A 75 4.77 10.19 11.33
C GLU A 75 4.62 11.32 10.28
N PRO A 76 5.09 12.54 10.58
CA PRO A 76 5.22 13.62 9.59
C PRO A 76 5.97 13.15 8.34
N ASP A 77 5.58 13.65 7.17
CA ASP A 77 6.25 13.45 5.87
C ASP A 77 6.36 11.98 5.42
N SER A 78 5.81 11.02 6.18
CA SER A 78 5.86 9.58 5.89
C SER A 78 5.12 9.17 4.61
N LEU A 79 4.25 10.06 4.10
CA LEU A 79 3.54 9.89 2.82
C LEU A 79 3.81 11.04 1.84
N GLY A 80 4.69 11.99 2.19
CA GLY A 80 4.89 13.26 1.48
C GLY A 80 5.61 13.16 0.12
N SER A 81 6.29 12.05 -0.15
CA SER A 81 7.13 11.90 -1.36
C SER A 81 6.38 11.37 -2.60
N THR A 82 5.06 11.16 -2.49
CA THR A 82 4.26 10.39 -3.44
C THR A 82 3.01 11.15 -3.89
N GLN A 83 2.69 11.16 -5.19
CA GLN A 83 1.44 11.70 -5.74
C GLN A 83 0.26 10.75 -5.42
N LEU A 84 -0.04 10.60 -4.14
CA LEU A 84 -1.03 9.65 -3.66
C LEU A 84 -2.44 10.14 -3.99
N LEU A 85 -3.21 9.27 -4.62
CA LEU A 85 -4.65 9.44 -4.80
C LEU A 85 -5.42 8.86 -3.62
N SER A 86 -4.91 7.77 -3.02
CA SER A 86 -5.57 7.10 -1.89
C SER A 86 -4.57 6.48 -0.93
N VAL A 87 -4.83 6.63 0.36
CA VAL A 87 -4.16 5.89 1.42
C VAL A 87 -5.23 5.29 2.32
N ARG A 88 -5.12 3.98 2.60
CA ARG A 88 -6.07 3.25 3.42
C ARG A 88 -5.34 2.50 4.53
N PHE A 89 -5.66 2.87 5.76
CA PHE A 89 -5.22 2.18 6.96
C PHE A 89 -6.39 1.38 7.53
N ILE A 90 -6.42 0.07 7.29
CA ILE A 90 -7.54 -0.79 7.69
C ILE A 90 -7.11 -1.69 8.85
N SER A 91 -7.90 -1.77 9.91
CA SER A 91 -7.64 -2.65 11.06
C SER A 91 -6.24 -2.46 11.69
N ASN A 92 -5.80 -1.20 11.83
CA ASN A 92 -4.59 -0.83 12.57
C ASN A 92 -4.95 -0.25 13.95
N SER A 93 -3.94 0.08 14.75
CA SER A 93 -4.07 0.65 16.10
C SER A 93 -3.71 2.14 16.14
N ILE A 94 -3.98 2.86 15.05
CA ILE A 94 -3.52 4.25 14.88
C ILE A 94 -4.16 5.13 15.96
N SER A 95 -3.32 5.67 16.84
CA SER A 95 -3.69 6.59 17.91
C SER A 95 -3.25 8.02 17.61
N VAL A 96 -2.19 8.18 16.80
CA VAL A 96 -1.64 9.48 16.41
C VAL A 96 -1.48 9.54 14.90
N PHE A 97 -2.05 10.57 14.29
CA PHE A 97 -1.86 10.89 12.88
C PHE A 97 -1.30 12.32 12.79
N SER A 98 -0.08 12.48 12.29
CA SER A 98 0.55 13.80 12.25
C SER A 98 -0.09 14.72 11.21
N ASP A 99 -0.26 16.00 11.55
CA ASP A 99 -0.81 17.04 10.68
C ASP A 99 -0.02 17.22 9.36
N LYS A 100 1.24 16.75 9.32
CA LYS A 100 2.13 16.81 8.16
C LYS A 100 2.39 15.45 7.52
N ALA A 101 1.63 14.42 7.87
CA ALA A 101 1.85 13.09 7.30
C ALA A 101 1.74 13.07 5.76
N LEU A 102 0.93 13.97 5.17
CA LEU A 102 0.61 14.06 3.74
C LEU A 102 1.27 15.26 3.03
N GLN A 103 2.10 16.06 3.71
CA GLN A 103 2.71 17.28 3.15
C GLN A 103 4.02 17.03 2.43
#